data_AF-A0A1G8AZW8-F1
#
_entry.id   AF-A0A1G8AZW8-F1
#
_cell.length_a   1.000
_cell.length_b   1.000
_cell.length_c   1.000
_cell.angle_alpha   90.00
_cell.angle_beta   90.00
_cell.angle_gamma   90.00
#
_symmetry.space_group_name_H-M   'P 1'
#
loop_
_entity.id
_entity.type
_entity.pdbx_description
1 polymer ?
#
loop_
_entity_poly.entity_id
_entity_poly.type
_entity_poly.pdbx_seq_one_letter_code
_entity_poly.pdbx_strand_id
1 'polypeptide(L)'
;MSRPESAADDRPLELVPSALAPWWRRILVALLIGAPALVLLVADLAGVVDPGREPGSLSGWTGAAMCAIWLTLLARAILPLARIAARLEAVAAALAWAMLVLGLQLPLPALVLAALAGAVVLALRRPVRRTVAPRDRVERDLDVAGAVAFSETSADPTRAVLIALGCVGFAAIGAFTAVTTGPMGWWYLLAAAVWFTGAVPWMLRVTLDRTGLAVRTLLLPGALVRVPLADIDDVEAGTVRPRKWGGTGCVVDGGVTSVLRAEGGAVLVTRRDGTQVVVNVDRPDEAVATFAALRASGVAS
;
A
#
# COMPACT_ATOMS: atom_id res chain seq x y z
N MET A 1 28.81 -22.64 39.81
CA MET A 1 28.58 -22.73 38.35
C MET A 1 27.64 -21.60 37.96
N SER A 2 28.22 -20.47 37.57
CA SER A 2 27.50 -19.30 37.06
C SER A 2 26.94 -19.62 35.69
N ARG A 3 25.61 -19.48 35.52
CA ARG A 3 24.96 -19.48 34.21
C ARG A 3 25.62 -18.37 33.38
N PRO A 4 26.03 -18.62 32.13
CA PRO A 4 26.44 -17.53 31.27
C PRO A 4 25.22 -16.61 31.12
N GLU A 5 25.36 -15.36 31.57
CA GLU A 5 24.55 -14.25 31.08
C GLU A 5 24.73 -14.25 29.57
N SER A 6 23.82 -14.94 28.89
CA SER A 6 23.52 -14.65 27.50
C SER A 6 23.14 -13.18 27.52
N ALA A 7 24.06 -12.32 27.10
CA ALA A 7 23.75 -10.99 26.60
C ALA A 7 22.71 -11.21 25.49
N ALA A 8 21.45 -11.25 25.91
CA ALA A 8 20.32 -11.36 25.03
C ALA A 8 20.44 -10.14 24.14
N ASP A 9 20.71 -10.41 22.87
CA ASP A 9 20.93 -9.42 21.83
C ASP A 9 19.69 -8.50 21.84
N ASP A 10 19.80 -7.34 22.48
CA ASP A 10 18.76 -6.31 22.65
C ASP A 10 18.32 -5.69 21.30
N ARG A 11 18.69 -6.33 20.19
CA ARG A 11 18.29 -5.92 18.87
C ARG A 11 16.77 -6.02 18.77
N PRO A 12 16.13 -4.94 18.31
CA PRO A 12 14.68 -4.94 18.13
C PRO A 12 14.30 -6.06 17.15
N LEU A 13 13.35 -6.88 17.56
CA LEU A 13 12.91 -8.08 16.85
C LEU A 13 12.37 -7.70 15.46
N GLU A 14 12.97 -8.23 14.38
CA GLU A 14 12.46 -7.98 13.03
C GLU A 14 11.26 -8.90 12.73
N LEU A 15 10.08 -8.31 12.50
CA LEU A 15 8.88 -9.01 12.05
C LEU A 15 9.05 -9.34 10.56
N VAL A 16 9.23 -10.63 10.26
CA VAL A 16 9.44 -11.13 8.89
C VAL A 16 8.28 -12.06 8.50
N PRO A 17 7.64 -11.86 7.33
CA PRO A 17 6.61 -12.79 6.86
C PRO A 17 7.24 -14.15 6.50
N SER A 18 6.53 -15.25 6.79
CA SER A 18 7.02 -16.63 6.55
C SER A 18 7.29 -16.96 5.09
N ALA A 19 6.66 -16.23 4.16
CA ALA A 19 6.90 -16.36 2.73
C ALA A 19 7.15 -14.98 2.11
N LEU A 20 8.34 -14.80 1.55
CA LEU A 20 8.64 -13.65 0.72
C LEU A 20 8.09 -13.91 -0.69
N ALA A 21 7.14 -13.08 -1.12
CA ALA A 21 6.79 -13.04 -2.53
C ALA A 21 8.06 -12.69 -3.34
N PRO A 22 8.46 -13.51 -4.32
CA PRO A 22 9.69 -13.24 -5.06
C PRO A 22 9.66 -11.86 -5.70
N TRP A 23 10.74 -11.10 -5.56
CA TRP A 23 10.85 -9.73 -6.07
C TRP A 23 10.57 -9.63 -7.57
N TRP A 24 10.96 -10.66 -8.35
CA TRP A 24 10.72 -10.72 -9.79
C TRP A 24 9.23 -10.65 -10.15
N ARG A 25 8.32 -11.19 -9.32
CA ARG A 25 6.86 -11.09 -9.57
C ARG A 25 6.40 -9.65 -9.57
N ARG A 26 6.96 -8.82 -8.69
CA ARG A 26 6.61 -7.38 -8.61
C ARG A 26 7.09 -6.64 -9.85
N ILE A 27 8.29 -6.96 -10.33
CA ILE A 27 8.84 -6.37 -11.56
C ILE A 27 8.01 -6.78 -12.76
N LEU A 28 7.66 -8.06 -12.91
CA LEU A 28 6.82 -8.50 -14.03
C LEU A 28 5.45 -7.82 -14.02
N VAL A 29 4.81 -7.68 -12.87
CA VAL A 29 3.53 -6.95 -12.79
C VAL A 29 3.71 -5.48 -13.15
N ALA A 30 4.77 -4.83 -12.65
CA ALA A 30 5.07 -3.44 -12.98
C ALA A 30 5.34 -3.25 -14.49
N LEU A 31 6.06 -4.19 -15.12
CA LEU A 31 6.31 -4.19 -16.56
C LEU A 31 5.02 -4.44 -17.35
N LEU A 32 4.19 -5.40 -16.95
CA LEU A 32 2.92 -5.69 -17.63
C LEU A 32 1.95 -4.51 -17.60
N ILE A 33 1.97 -3.70 -16.54
CA ILE A 33 1.13 -2.50 -16.44
C ILE A 33 1.80 -1.30 -17.13
N GLY A 34 3.10 -1.12 -16.96
CA GLY A 34 3.82 0.09 -17.38
C GLY A 34 4.33 0.08 -18.82
N ALA A 35 4.70 -1.08 -19.36
CA ALA A 35 5.27 -1.19 -20.71
C ALA A 35 4.32 -0.66 -21.82
N PRO A 36 3.00 -0.93 -21.79
CA PRO A 36 2.08 -0.37 -22.80
C PRO A 36 2.07 1.16 -22.82
N ALA A 37 2.07 1.80 -21.65
CA ALA A 37 2.11 3.25 -21.55
C ALA A 37 3.45 3.82 -22.04
N LEU A 38 4.57 3.15 -21.75
CA LEU A 38 5.89 3.55 -22.24
C LEU A 38 5.99 3.44 -23.77
N VAL A 39 5.48 2.35 -24.34
CA VAL A 39 5.48 2.15 -25.81
C VAL A 39 4.61 3.20 -26.49
N LEU A 40 3.40 3.47 -25.97
CA LEU A 40 2.53 4.52 -26.50
C LEU A 40 3.17 5.91 -26.39
N LEU A 41 3.84 6.21 -25.28
CA LEU A 41 4.58 7.46 -25.11
C LEU A 41 5.68 7.63 -26.17
N VAL A 42 6.47 6.58 -26.43
CA VAL A 42 7.50 6.61 -27.48
C VAL A 42 6.88 6.74 -28.87
N ALA A 43 5.77 6.04 -29.13
CA ALA A 43 5.07 6.09 -30.41
C ALA A 43 4.44 7.47 -30.69
N ASP A 44 3.89 8.12 -29.66
CA ASP A 44 3.41 9.52 -29.74
C ASP A 44 4.55 10.48 -30.07
N LEU A 45 5.70 10.36 -29.38
CA LEU A 45 6.88 11.19 -29.63
C LEU A 45 7.45 11.00 -31.04
N ALA A 46 7.29 9.80 -31.60
CA ALA A 46 7.67 9.49 -32.98
C ALA A 46 6.59 9.85 -34.02
N GLY A 47 5.42 10.37 -33.61
CA GLY A 47 4.31 10.71 -34.51
C GLY A 47 3.62 9.51 -35.14
N VAL A 48 3.78 8.30 -34.58
CA VAL A 48 3.25 7.04 -35.13
C VAL A 48 1.76 6.86 -34.83
N VAL A 49 1.31 7.30 -33.64
CA VAL A 49 -0.08 7.10 -33.17
C VAL A 49 -1.06 8.03 -33.89
N ASP A 50 -0.63 9.25 -34.20
CA ASP A 50 -1.46 10.29 -34.81
C ASP A 50 -0.61 11.19 -35.72
N PRO A 51 -0.37 10.79 -36.99
CA PRO A 51 0.58 11.46 -37.89
C PRO A 51 0.13 12.87 -38.31
N GLY A 52 -1.10 13.28 -38.01
CA GLY A 52 -1.62 14.62 -38.27
C GLY A 52 -1.53 15.57 -37.08
N ARG A 53 -0.99 15.12 -35.94
CA ARG A 53 -1.00 15.87 -34.68
C ARG A 53 0.22 16.78 -34.54
N GLU A 54 0.04 17.92 -33.87
CA GLU A 54 1.17 18.79 -33.54
C GLU A 54 2.18 18.05 -32.65
N PRO A 55 3.49 18.12 -32.97
CA PRO A 55 4.53 17.48 -32.19
C PRO A 55 4.51 17.99 -30.75
N GLY A 56 4.45 17.06 -29.79
CA GLY A 56 4.42 17.36 -28.35
C GLY A 56 3.06 17.20 -27.67
N SER A 57 1.98 16.94 -28.41
CA SER A 57 0.68 16.59 -27.80
C SER A 57 0.53 15.07 -27.61
N LEU A 58 0.30 14.63 -26.38
CA LEU A 58 0.12 13.21 -26.04
C LEU A 58 -1.24 12.71 -26.53
N SER A 59 -1.31 11.59 -27.24
CA SER A 59 -2.59 11.03 -27.65
C SER A 59 -3.46 10.68 -26.43
N GLY A 60 -4.78 10.69 -26.64
CA GLY A 60 -5.72 10.24 -25.62
C GLY A 60 -5.47 8.80 -25.18
N TRP A 61 -4.86 7.97 -26.04
CA TRP A 61 -4.48 6.59 -25.76
C TRP A 61 -3.34 6.50 -24.74
N THR A 62 -2.31 7.32 -24.88
CA THR A 62 -1.20 7.40 -23.92
C THR A 62 -1.70 7.87 -22.55
N GLY A 63 -2.55 8.90 -22.52
CA GLY A 63 -3.21 9.36 -21.29
C GLY A 63 -4.01 8.25 -20.61
N ALA A 64 -4.82 7.50 -21.37
CA ALA A 64 -5.60 6.38 -20.85
C ALA A 64 -4.72 5.24 -20.31
N ALA A 65 -3.62 4.90 -20.98
CA ALA A 65 -2.67 3.89 -20.50
C ALA A 65 -1.94 4.35 -19.22
N MET A 66 -1.59 5.63 -19.11
CA MET A 66 -1.04 6.18 -17.87
C MET A 66 -2.06 6.14 -16.72
N CYS A 67 -3.34 6.36 -17.01
CA CYS A 67 -4.40 6.24 -16.00
C CYS A 67 -4.49 4.84 -15.40
N ALA A 68 -4.26 3.80 -16.20
CA ALA A 68 -4.20 2.44 -15.68
C ALA A 68 -3.09 2.27 -14.63
N ILE A 69 -1.90 2.86 -14.86
CA ILE A 69 -0.81 2.87 -13.88
C ILE A 69 -1.27 3.58 -12.60
N TRP A 70 -1.86 4.76 -12.73
CA TRP A 70 -2.35 5.54 -11.58
C TRP A 70 -3.42 4.79 -10.77
N LEU A 71 -4.37 4.13 -11.44
CA LEU A 71 -5.38 3.28 -10.79
C LEU A 71 -4.74 2.15 -9.97
N THR A 72 -3.63 1.56 -10.43
CA THR A 72 -2.94 0.51 -9.66
C THR A 72 -2.26 1.05 -8.41
N LEU A 73 -1.72 2.27 -8.46
CA LEU A 73 -1.16 2.94 -7.29
C LEU A 73 -2.27 3.29 -6.28
N LEU A 74 -3.39 3.83 -6.77
CA LEU A 74 -4.57 4.16 -5.97
C LEU A 74 -5.14 2.93 -5.27
N ALA A 75 -5.26 1.80 -6.00
CA ALA A 75 -5.79 0.55 -5.48
C ALA A 75 -5.01 0.02 -4.27
N ARG A 76 -3.71 0.33 -4.15
CA ARG A 76 -2.87 -0.04 -3.01
C ARG A 76 -2.87 0.98 -1.87
N ALA A 77 -3.21 2.23 -2.16
CA ALA A 77 -3.25 3.28 -1.16
C ALA A 77 -4.46 3.16 -0.22
N ILE A 78 -5.58 2.62 -0.73
CA ILE A 78 -6.86 2.57 -0.03
C ILE A 78 -7.17 1.13 0.42
N LEU A 79 -7.27 0.89 1.73
CA LEU A 79 -7.45 -0.47 2.29
C LEU A 79 -8.65 -1.27 1.71
N PRO A 80 -9.87 -0.73 1.56
CA PRO A 80 -10.95 -1.52 0.95
C PRO A 80 -10.61 -1.93 -0.49
N LEU A 81 -9.89 -1.08 -1.23
CA LEU A 81 -9.38 -1.44 -2.56
C LEU A 81 -8.23 -2.45 -2.49
N ALA A 82 -7.40 -2.42 -1.45
CA ALA A 82 -6.30 -3.36 -1.26
C ALA A 82 -6.78 -4.83 -1.26
N ARG A 83 -7.99 -5.10 -0.74
CA ARG A 83 -8.60 -6.45 -0.77
C ARG A 83 -8.90 -6.94 -2.19
N ILE A 84 -9.20 -6.02 -3.09
CA ILE A 84 -9.48 -6.30 -4.51
C ILE A 84 -8.34 -5.82 -5.42
N ALA A 85 -7.19 -5.43 -4.87
CA ALA A 85 -6.11 -4.81 -5.62
C ALA A 85 -5.56 -5.73 -6.71
N ALA A 86 -5.48 -7.04 -6.45
CA ALA A 86 -5.11 -8.02 -7.47
C ALA A 86 -6.04 -7.98 -8.69
N ARG A 87 -7.35 -7.81 -8.48
CA ARG A 87 -8.33 -7.70 -9.56
C ARG A 87 -8.23 -6.35 -10.26
N LEU A 88 -8.08 -5.26 -9.50
CA LEU A 88 -7.92 -3.92 -10.06
C LEU A 88 -6.63 -3.79 -10.89
N GLU A 89 -5.52 -4.38 -10.43
CA GLU A 89 -4.27 -4.44 -11.17
C GLU A 89 -4.40 -5.26 -12.45
N ALA A 90 -5.11 -6.39 -12.41
CA ALA A 90 -5.38 -7.21 -13.59
C ALA A 90 -6.24 -6.45 -14.63
N VAL A 91 -7.28 -5.75 -14.17
CA VAL A 91 -8.12 -4.89 -15.03
C VAL A 91 -7.30 -3.74 -15.61
N ALA A 92 -6.49 -3.07 -14.80
CA ALA A 92 -5.61 -2.00 -15.26
C ALA A 92 -4.60 -2.48 -16.30
N ALA A 93 -3.97 -3.64 -16.09
CA ALA A 93 -3.10 -4.25 -17.09
C ALA A 93 -3.85 -4.53 -18.39
N ALA A 94 -5.02 -5.17 -18.33
CA ALA A 94 -5.83 -5.44 -19.52
C ALA A 94 -6.20 -4.15 -20.26
N LEU A 95 -6.63 -3.11 -19.54
CA LEU A 95 -6.93 -1.81 -20.13
C LEU A 95 -5.70 -1.18 -20.79
N ALA A 96 -4.54 -1.16 -20.12
CA ALA A 96 -3.31 -0.58 -20.67
C ALA A 96 -2.90 -1.26 -21.99
N TRP A 97 -2.97 -2.59 -22.04
CA TRP A 97 -2.69 -3.36 -23.27
C TRP A 97 -3.74 -3.16 -24.35
N ALA A 98 -5.03 -3.03 -23.99
CA ALA A 98 -6.08 -2.72 -24.96
C ALA A 98 -5.87 -1.31 -25.57
N MET A 99 -5.50 -0.31 -24.75
CA MET A 99 -5.16 1.03 -25.23
C MET A 99 -3.95 1.01 -26.17
N LEU A 100 -2.94 0.18 -25.90
CA LEU A 100 -1.79 0.01 -26.80
C LEU A 100 -2.20 -0.56 -28.15
N VAL A 101 -3.00 -1.64 -28.16
CA VAL A 101 -3.47 -2.29 -29.39
C VAL A 101 -4.29 -1.31 -30.24
N LEU A 102 -5.22 -0.59 -29.61
CA LEU A 102 -6.07 0.38 -30.30
C LEU A 102 -5.29 1.61 -30.76
N GLY A 103 -4.41 2.16 -29.91
CA GLY A 103 -3.61 3.35 -30.21
C GLY A 103 -2.63 3.13 -31.36
N LEU A 104 -2.02 1.94 -31.44
CA LEU A 104 -1.14 1.57 -32.55
C LEU A 104 -1.88 0.99 -33.77
N GLN A 105 -3.22 1.00 -33.75
CA GLN A 105 -4.07 0.46 -34.82
C GLN A 105 -3.71 -0.99 -35.21
N LEU A 106 -3.31 -1.80 -34.23
CA LEU A 106 -2.98 -3.21 -34.43
C LEU A 106 -4.25 -4.01 -34.79
N PRO A 107 -4.12 -5.16 -35.48
CA PRO A 107 -5.28 -5.97 -35.87
C PRO A 107 -6.09 -6.44 -34.64
N LEU A 108 -7.43 -6.44 -34.74
CA LEU A 108 -8.34 -6.76 -33.62
C LEU A 108 -8.01 -8.05 -32.85
N PRO A 109 -7.55 -9.16 -33.49
CA PRO A 109 -7.11 -10.35 -32.76
C PRO A 109 -5.99 -10.09 -31.74
N ALA A 110 -5.20 -9.02 -31.88
CA ALA A 110 -4.18 -8.63 -30.91
C ALA A 110 -4.76 -8.22 -29.55
N LEU A 111 -6.07 -7.93 -29.44
CA LEU A 111 -6.73 -7.69 -28.15
C LEU A 111 -6.66 -8.91 -27.20
N VAL A 112 -6.38 -10.11 -27.72
CA VAL A 112 -6.10 -11.29 -26.88
C VAL A 112 -4.91 -11.03 -25.95
N LEU A 113 -3.92 -10.21 -26.35
CA LEU A 113 -2.79 -9.82 -25.50
C LEU A 113 -3.25 -9.07 -24.24
N ALA A 114 -4.30 -8.25 -24.34
CA ALA A 114 -4.87 -7.53 -23.21
C ALA A 114 -5.49 -8.48 -22.18
N ALA A 115 -6.30 -9.43 -22.65
CA ALA A 115 -6.88 -10.45 -21.78
C ALA A 115 -5.80 -11.33 -21.13
N LEU A 116 -4.78 -11.74 -21.89
CA LEU A 116 -3.65 -12.51 -21.39
C LEU A 116 -2.85 -11.73 -20.34
N ALA A 117 -2.56 -10.45 -20.57
CA ALA A 117 -1.85 -9.60 -19.60
C ALA A 117 -2.60 -9.53 -18.27
N GLY A 118 -3.91 -9.28 -18.31
CA GLY A 118 -4.75 -9.28 -17.11
C GLY A 118 -4.74 -10.64 -16.38
N ALA A 119 -4.89 -11.74 -17.12
CA ALA A 119 -4.86 -13.09 -16.56
C ALA A 119 -3.51 -13.43 -15.92
N VAL A 120 -2.39 -13.06 -16.55
CA VAL A 120 -1.04 -13.24 -16.00
C VAL A 120 -0.85 -12.42 -14.72
N VAL A 121 -1.29 -11.16 -14.68
CA VAL A 121 -1.24 -10.35 -13.45
C VAL A 121 -2.04 -11.02 -12.33
N LEU A 122 -3.25 -11.50 -12.61
CA LEU A 122 -4.07 -12.20 -11.62
C LEU A 122 -3.38 -13.49 -11.10
N ALA A 123 -2.73 -14.24 -11.99
CA ALA A 123 -1.97 -15.43 -11.63
C ALA A 123 -0.74 -15.10 -10.75
N LEU A 124 0.01 -14.05 -11.10
CA LEU A 124 1.16 -13.57 -10.34
C LEU A 124 0.78 -13.01 -8.96
N ARG A 125 -0.44 -12.49 -8.84
CA ARG A 125 -1.02 -11.90 -7.62
C ARG A 125 -1.82 -12.89 -6.77
N ARG A 126 -1.78 -14.19 -7.10
CA ARG A 126 -2.42 -15.20 -6.25
C ARG A 126 -1.88 -15.07 -4.81
N PRO A 127 -2.78 -15.00 -3.81
CA PRO A 127 -2.38 -14.81 -2.44
C PRO A 127 -1.48 -15.97 -2.01
N VAL A 128 -0.31 -15.64 -1.48
CA VAL A 128 0.55 -16.63 -0.85
C VAL A 128 0.14 -16.61 0.60
N ARG A 129 -0.28 -17.75 1.16
CA ARG A 129 -0.57 -17.83 2.61
C ARG A 129 0.68 -17.36 3.34
N ARG A 130 0.55 -16.26 4.07
CA ARG A 130 1.61 -15.70 4.89
C ARG A 130 1.16 -15.84 6.32
N THR A 131 2.10 -16.22 7.16
CA THR A 131 1.98 -16.16 8.60
C THR A 131 3.23 -15.45 9.07
N VAL A 132 3.13 -14.58 10.06
CA VAL A 132 4.30 -14.24 10.86
C VAL A 132 4.44 -15.40 11.84
N ALA A 133 5.57 -16.10 11.78
CA ALA A 133 5.82 -17.19 12.73
C ALA A 133 5.76 -16.59 14.14
N PRO A 134 4.88 -17.10 15.03
CA PRO A 134 4.94 -16.74 16.44
C PRO A 134 6.34 -17.14 16.92
N ARG A 135 7.13 -16.20 17.41
CA ARG A 135 8.43 -16.53 18.00
C ARG A 135 8.31 -16.56 19.51
N ASP A 136 9.17 -17.38 20.12
CA ASP A 136 9.19 -17.65 21.55
C ASP A 136 9.02 -16.36 22.34
N ARG A 137 7.90 -16.34 23.06
CA ARG A 137 7.42 -15.27 23.92
C ARG A 137 8.56 -14.79 24.81
N VAL A 138 9.13 -13.63 24.50
CA VAL A 138 9.92 -12.90 25.49
C VAL A 138 8.90 -12.17 26.35
N GLU A 139 8.54 -12.77 27.49
CA GLU A 139 7.85 -12.06 28.57
C GLU A 139 8.77 -10.93 29.02
N ARG A 140 8.60 -9.75 28.40
CA ARG A 140 9.14 -8.51 28.94
C ARG A 140 8.22 -8.11 30.07
N ASP A 141 8.78 -8.01 31.27
CA ASP A 141 8.16 -7.32 32.40
C ASP A 141 8.08 -5.84 32.01
N LEU A 142 7.02 -5.47 31.30
CA LEU A 142 6.68 -4.08 31.03
C LEU A 142 6.07 -3.54 32.32
N ASP A 143 6.50 -2.37 32.76
CA ASP A 143 5.94 -1.74 33.97
C ASP A 143 4.52 -1.22 33.62
N VAL A 144 3.48 -2.03 33.90
CA VAL A 144 2.11 -1.91 33.34
C VAL A 144 1.23 -0.87 34.08
N ALA A 145 1.79 0.01 34.91
CA ALA A 145 0.97 0.85 35.79
C ALA A 145 0.25 2.00 35.06
N GLY A 146 -1.04 1.81 34.74
CA GLY A 146 -2.00 2.91 34.55
C GLY A 146 -2.33 3.34 33.11
N ALA A 147 -1.79 2.69 32.08
CA ALA A 147 -2.10 3.03 30.68
C ALA A 147 -3.55 2.62 30.30
N VAL A 148 -4.43 3.60 30.09
CA VAL A 148 -5.85 3.39 29.75
C VAL A 148 -6.15 3.49 28.25
N ALA A 149 -5.26 4.11 27.47
CA ALA A 149 -5.36 4.18 26.02
C ALA A 149 -4.00 4.59 25.43
N PHE A 150 -3.70 4.07 24.25
CA PHE A 150 -2.58 4.47 23.41
C PHE A 150 -3.15 5.11 22.15
N SER A 151 -2.64 6.28 21.79
CA SER A 151 -3.00 6.97 20.55
C SER A 151 -1.76 7.61 19.98
N GLU A 152 -1.40 7.20 18.77
CA GLU A 152 -0.30 7.79 18.03
C GLU A 152 -0.81 8.26 16.67
N THR A 153 -0.56 9.53 16.39
CA THR A 153 -0.70 10.06 15.05
C THR A 153 0.69 10.16 14.49
N SER A 154 0.99 9.39 13.45
CA SER A 154 2.26 9.60 12.75
C SER A 154 1.97 10.02 11.31
N ALA A 155 2.39 11.26 11.08
CA ALA A 155 2.37 11.99 9.83
C ALA A 155 3.81 12.42 9.58
N ASP A 156 4.42 11.89 8.52
CA ASP A 156 5.75 12.31 8.09
C ASP A 156 5.63 13.67 7.38
N PRO A 157 6.07 14.78 8.00
CA PRO A 157 5.88 16.12 7.44
C PRO A 157 6.65 16.29 6.13
N THR A 158 7.81 15.64 5.99
CA THR A 158 8.63 15.73 4.77
C THR A 158 7.90 15.09 3.59
N ARG A 159 7.30 13.92 3.80
CA ARG A 159 6.49 13.27 2.74
C ARG A 159 5.21 14.03 2.46
N ALA A 160 4.55 14.57 3.48
CA ALA A 160 3.37 15.40 3.29
C ALA A 160 3.68 16.62 2.39
N VAL A 161 4.82 17.27 2.60
CA VAL A 161 5.31 18.36 1.74
C VAL A 161 5.59 17.88 0.31
N LEU A 162 6.29 16.75 0.13
CA LEU A 162 6.53 16.20 -1.21
C LEU A 162 5.24 15.85 -1.96
N ILE A 163 4.25 15.32 -1.23
CA ILE A 163 2.94 15.03 -1.81
C ILE A 163 2.22 16.32 -2.19
N ALA A 164 2.21 17.32 -1.29
CA ALA A 164 1.62 18.63 -1.58
C ALA A 164 2.26 19.30 -2.80
N LEU A 165 3.60 19.30 -2.89
CA LEU A 165 4.34 19.85 -4.03
C LEU A 165 4.00 19.12 -5.33
N GLY A 166 3.95 17.79 -5.32
CA GLY A 166 3.57 17.02 -6.50
C GLY A 166 2.11 17.28 -6.93
N CYS A 167 1.17 17.36 -5.98
CA CYS A 167 -0.22 17.73 -6.25
C CYS A 167 -0.33 19.10 -6.90
N VAL A 168 0.33 20.11 -6.32
CA VAL A 168 0.33 21.48 -6.86
C VAL A 168 0.98 21.51 -8.24
N GLY A 169 2.11 20.82 -8.43
CA GLY A 169 2.78 20.71 -9.72
C GLY A 169 1.90 20.10 -10.79
N PHE A 170 1.32 18.92 -10.55
CA PHE A 170 0.41 18.27 -11.50
C PHE A 170 -0.86 19.08 -11.74
N ALA A 171 -1.41 19.72 -10.71
CA ALA A 171 -2.60 20.57 -10.87
C ALA A 171 -2.31 21.82 -11.71
N ALA A 172 -1.17 22.47 -11.48
CA ALA A 172 -0.75 23.65 -12.24
C ALA A 172 -0.48 23.30 -13.71
N ILE A 173 0.23 22.20 -13.97
CA ILE A 173 0.45 21.68 -15.33
C ILE A 173 -0.91 21.35 -15.96
N GLY A 174 -1.79 20.63 -15.26
CA GLY A 174 -3.11 20.28 -15.78
C GLY A 174 -3.98 21.48 -16.11
N ALA A 175 -4.00 22.49 -15.26
CA ALA A 175 -4.72 23.73 -15.52
C ALA A 175 -4.12 24.48 -16.73
N PHE A 176 -2.80 24.60 -16.81
CA PHE A 176 -2.14 25.24 -17.94
C PHE A 176 -2.39 24.51 -19.26
N THR A 177 -2.25 23.18 -19.26
CA THR A 177 -2.52 22.33 -20.42
C THR A 177 -4.00 22.37 -20.79
N ALA A 178 -4.91 22.43 -19.82
CA ALA A 178 -6.35 22.58 -20.07
C ALA A 178 -6.67 23.87 -20.83
N VAL A 179 -6.01 24.97 -20.45
CA VAL A 179 -6.19 26.29 -21.07
C VAL A 179 -5.56 26.37 -22.46
N THR A 180 -4.36 25.79 -22.64
CA THR A 180 -3.58 25.94 -23.87
C THR A 180 -3.87 24.91 -24.95
N THR A 181 -4.14 23.66 -24.55
CA THR A 181 -4.30 22.51 -25.47
C THR A 181 -5.67 21.84 -25.37
N GLY A 182 -6.58 22.42 -24.58
CA GLY A 182 -7.94 21.93 -24.41
C GLY A 182 -8.02 20.68 -23.52
N PRO A 183 -8.87 19.69 -23.83
CA PRO A 183 -9.23 18.63 -22.89
C PRO A 183 -8.03 17.84 -22.34
N MET A 184 -6.88 17.82 -23.00
CA MET A 184 -5.67 17.15 -22.50
C MET A 184 -5.25 17.49 -21.06
N GLY A 185 -5.60 18.67 -20.53
CA GLY A 185 -5.28 19.04 -19.16
C GLY A 185 -5.90 18.13 -18.09
N TRP A 186 -7.00 17.42 -18.40
CA TRP A 186 -7.68 16.57 -17.42
C TRP A 186 -6.84 15.39 -16.95
N TRP A 187 -5.88 14.90 -17.76
CA TRP A 187 -4.99 13.80 -17.40
C TRP A 187 -4.05 14.16 -16.25
N TYR A 188 -3.52 15.38 -16.27
CA TYR A 188 -2.65 15.89 -15.20
C TYR A 188 -3.46 16.22 -13.93
N LEU A 189 -4.71 16.64 -14.07
CA LEU A 189 -5.62 16.78 -12.93
C LEU A 189 -5.92 15.42 -12.30
N LEU A 190 -6.11 14.36 -13.09
CA LEU A 190 -6.26 13.01 -12.57
C LEU A 190 -4.97 12.52 -11.90
N ALA A 191 -3.81 12.77 -12.50
CA ALA A 191 -2.52 12.46 -11.89
C ALA A 191 -2.35 13.19 -10.54
N ALA A 192 -2.75 14.46 -10.44
CA ALA A 192 -2.77 15.22 -9.20
C ALA A 192 -3.68 14.58 -8.15
N ALA A 193 -4.90 14.17 -8.53
CA ALA A 193 -5.83 13.48 -7.64
C ALA A 193 -5.26 12.14 -7.14
N VAL A 194 -4.62 11.36 -8.00
CA VAL A 194 -3.99 10.10 -7.61
C VAL A 194 -2.75 10.34 -6.75
N TRP A 195 -1.96 11.37 -7.04
CA TRP A 195 -0.84 11.78 -6.19
C TRP A 195 -1.32 12.14 -4.77
N PHE A 196 -2.43 12.89 -4.68
CA PHE A 196 -3.05 13.26 -3.41
C PHE A 196 -3.54 12.04 -2.62
N THR A 197 -4.22 11.09 -3.28
CA THR A 197 -4.64 9.85 -2.61
C THR A 197 -3.48 8.97 -2.17
N GLY A 198 -2.32 9.11 -2.83
CA GLY A 198 -1.04 8.56 -2.36
C GLY A 198 -0.63 9.06 -0.97
N ALA A 199 -1.19 10.19 -0.46
CA ALA A 199 -1.00 10.71 0.90
C ALA A 199 -1.72 9.90 1.99
N VAL A 200 -2.81 9.23 1.63
CA VAL A 200 -3.73 8.58 2.59
C VAL A 200 -3.04 7.58 3.53
N PRO A 201 -2.13 6.71 3.08
CA PRO A 201 -1.44 5.78 3.98
C PRO A 201 -0.41 6.44 4.90
N TRP A 202 -0.08 7.72 4.70
CA TRP A 202 0.94 8.44 5.46
C TRP A 202 0.37 9.28 6.59
N MET A 203 -0.94 9.49 6.59
CA MET A 203 -1.65 10.23 7.62
C MET A 203 -2.51 9.25 8.41
N LEU A 204 -1.84 8.42 9.21
CA LEU A 204 -2.49 7.37 9.99
C LEU A 204 -2.48 7.71 11.47
N ARG A 205 -3.63 7.50 12.09
CA ARG A 205 -3.80 7.50 13.53
C ARG A 205 -4.06 6.07 13.98
N VAL A 206 -3.18 5.56 14.83
CA VAL A 206 -3.32 4.25 15.45
C VAL A 206 -3.76 4.49 16.88
N THR A 207 -4.91 3.93 17.23
CA THR A 207 -5.45 3.99 18.59
C THR A 207 -5.64 2.57 19.10
N LEU A 208 -5.19 2.31 20.32
CA LEU A 208 -5.47 1.11 21.07
C LEU A 208 -6.13 1.53 22.38
N ASP A 209 -7.41 1.24 22.51
CA ASP A 209 -8.22 1.59 23.67
C ASP A 209 -9.08 0.40 24.11
N ARG A 210 -10.02 0.64 25.05
CA ARG A 210 -10.96 -0.38 25.53
C ARG A 210 -11.83 -0.98 24.42
N THR A 211 -12.03 -0.27 23.31
CA THR A 211 -12.78 -0.78 22.15
C THR A 211 -11.91 -1.68 21.25
N GLY A 212 -10.59 -1.65 21.43
CA GLY A 212 -9.61 -2.45 20.72
C GLY A 212 -8.66 -1.62 19.88
N LEU A 213 -8.05 -2.26 18.87
CA LEU A 213 -7.16 -1.59 17.93
C LEU A 213 -8.00 -0.94 16.82
N ALA A 214 -7.79 0.35 16.58
CA ALA A 214 -8.29 1.04 15.40
C ALA A 214 -7.17 1.79 14.68
N VAL A 215 -7.04 1.52 13.39
CA VAL A 215 -6.17 2.27 12.47
C VAL A 215 -7.07 3.14 11.61
N ARG A 216 -6.94 4.46 11.74
CA ARG A 216 -7.75 5.46 11.02
C ARG A 216 -6.87 6.30 10.13
N THR A 217 -7.40 6.73 8.99
CA THR A 217 -6.79 7.82 8.22
C THR A 217 -7.25 9.14 8.79
N LEU A 218 -6.42 10.18 8.75
CA LEU A 218 -6.85 11.53 9.08
C LEU A 218 -7.66 12.18 7.94
N LEU A 219 -7.47 11.70 6.70
CA LEU A 219 -8.07 12.30 5.50
C LEU A 219 -9.47 11.78 5.17
N LEU A 220 -9.74 10.49 5.42
CA LEU A 220 -11.03 9.87 5.11
C LEU A 220 -11.80 9.55 6.39
N PRO A 221 -13.13 9.76 6.42
CA PRO A 221 -13.96 9.33 7.53
C PRO A 221 -14.00 7.79 7.55
N GLY A 222 -13.53 7.20 8.65
CA GLY A 222 -13.62 5.76 8.90
C GLY A 222 -12.35 5.14 9.49
N ALA A 223 -12.50 3.95 10.07
CA ALA A 223 -11.36 3.11 10.43
C ALA A 223 -10.99 2.25 9.23
N LEU A 224 -9.72 2.28 8.83
CA LEU A 224 -9.16 1.33 7.87
C LEU A 224 -9.26 -0.08 8.47
N VAL A 225 -8.67 -0.26 9.65
CA VAL A 225 -8.71 -1.54 10.36
C VAL A 225 -9.30 -1.29 11.73
N ARG A 226 -10.27 -2.13 12.12
CA ARG A 226 -10.75 -2.22 13.49
C ARG A 226 -10.64 -3.67 13.93
N VAL A 227 -10.05 -3.89 15.09
CA VAL A 227 -9.96 -5.19 15.76
C VAL A 227 -10.51 -4.98 17.16
N PRO A 228 -11.72 -5.49 17.47
CA PRO A 228 -12.27 -5.44 18.81
C PRO A 228 -11.29 -6.06 19.82
N LEU A 229 -11.22 -5.50 21.03
CA LEU A 229 -10.31 -6.02 22.06
C LEU A 229 -10.55 -7.50 22.35
N ALA A 230 -11.82 -7.93 22.34
CA ALA A 230 -12.22 -9.32 22.53
C ALA A 230 -11.74 -10.27 21.42
N ASP A 231 -11.43 -9.76 20.22
CA ASP A 231 -10.94 -10.57 19.10
C ASP A 231 -9.41 -10.62 19.04
N ILE A 232 -8.73 -9.80 19.85
CA ILE A 232 -7.27 -9.80 19.93
C ILE A 232 -6.84 -10.97 20.82
N ASP A 233 -6.04 -11.86 20.23
CA ASP A 233 -5.42 -12.97 20.95
C ASP A 233 -4.09 -12.52 21.56
N ASP A 234 -3.27 -11.81 20.76
CA ASP A 234 -1.94 -11.37 21.15
C ASP A 234 -1.48 -10.08 20.44
N VAL A 235 -0.53 -9.37 21.07
CA VAL A 235 0.08 -8.13 20.57
C VAL A 235 1.59 -8.16 20.82
N GLU A 236 2.37 -8.13 19.74
CA GLU A 236 3.84 -8.15 19.77
C GLU A 236 4.44 -6.84 19.22
N ALA A 237 5.51 -6.36 19.86
CA ALA A 237 6.32 -5.25 19.37
C ALA A 237 7.49 -5.77 18.52
N GLY A 238 7.80 -5.06 17.45
CA GLY A 238 8.98 -5.37 16.64
C GLY A 238 9.31 -4.26 15.65
N THR A 239 10.18 -4.59 14.71
CA THR A 239 10.54 -3.72 13.58
C THR A 239 10.14 -4.36 12.27
N VAL A 240 9.77 -3.53 11.30
CA VAL A 240 9.32 -3.97 9.98
C VAL A 240 10.14 -3.31 8.90
N ARG A 241 10.40 -4.06 7.84
CA ARG A 241 10.99 -3.54 6.59
C ARG A 241 9.97 -3.64 5.46
N PRO A 242 9.35 -2.53 5.01
CA PRO A 242 8.29 -2.55 4.00
C PRO A 242 8.64 -3.35 2.74
N ARG A 243 9.92 -3.34 2.31
CA ARG A 243 10.40 -4.11 1.17
C ARG A 243 10.12 -5.61 1.30
N LYS A 244 10.29 -6.19 2.49
CA LYS A 244 9.99 -7.61 2.79
C LYS A 244 8.49 -7.90 2.82
N TRP A 245 7.68 -6.89 3.13
CA TRP A 245 6.25 -7.03 3.36
C TRP A 245 5.37 -6.81 2.12
N GLY A 246 5.88 -6.15 1.08
CA GLY A 246 5.08 -5.84 -0.12
C GLY A 246 5.30 -4.44 -0.64
N GLY A 247 5.92 -3.58 0.16
CA GLY A 247 6.03 -2.15 -0.05
C GLY A 247 5.40 -1.39 1.10
N THR A 248 5.24 -0.09 0.89
CA THR A 248 4.57 0.83 1.80
C THR A 248 3.09 0.95 1.43
N GLY A 249 2.25 1.29 2.39
CA GLY A 249 0.80 1.38 2.24
C GLY A 249 0.06 0.22 2.90
N CYS A 250 -1.13 -0.07 2.38
CA CYS A 250 -1.99 -1.13 2.86
C CYS A 250 -1.82 -2.38 2.00
N VAL A 251 -1.41 -3.50 2.60
CA VAL A 251 -1.30 -4.79 1.91
C VAL A 251 -2.12 -5.83 2.66
N VAL A 252 -3.03 -6.48 1.95
CA VAL A 252 -3.82 -7.60 2.47
C VAL A 252 -3.38 -8.84 1.70
N ASP A 253 -2.65 -9.75 2.34
CA ASP A 253 -2.16 -10.97 1.71
C ASP A 253 -2.25 -12.17 2.66
N GLY A 254 -2.91 -13.24 2.21
CA GLY A 254 -2.81 -14.56 2.83
C GLY A 254 -3.20 -14.67 4.31
N GLY A 255 -4.06 -13.77 4.83
CA GLY A 255 -4.46 -13.72 6.24
C GLY A 255 -3.75 -12.62 7.05
N VAL A 256 -2.82 -11.90 6.44
CA VAL A 256 -2.08 -10.80 7.06
C VAL A 256 -2.49 -9.47 6.44
N THR A 257 -2.88 -8.52 7.27
CA THR A 257 -3.17 -7.13 6.89
C THR A 257 -2.05 -6.24 7.41
N SER A 258 -1.15 -5.79 6.53
CA SER A 258 -0.08 -4.89 6.91
C SER A 258 -0.39 -3.45 6.49
N VAL A 259 -0.28 -2.52 7.42
CA VAL A 259 -0.39 -1.07 7.20
C VAL A 259 0.97 -0.46 7.54
N LEU A 260 1.83 -0.36 6.54
CA LEU A 260 3.24 -0.03 6.71
C LEU A 260 3.57 1.31 6.08
N ARG A 261 4.06 2.25 6.88
CA ARG A 261 4.54 3.55 6.38
C ARG A 261 5.99 3.46 5.96
N ALA A 262 6.88 3.20 6.92
CA ALA A 262 8.31 3.23 6.70
C ALA A 262 8.96 1.97 7.28
N GLU A 263 10.28 1.88 7.15
CA GLU A 263 11.06 1.00 7.99
C GLU A 263 11.09 1.56 9.42
N GLY A 264 10.95 0.72 10.43
CA GLY A 264 10.92 1.16 11.83
C GLY A 264 10.06 0.27 12.72
N GLY A 265 9.65 0.83 13.86
CA GLY A 265 8.80 0.17 14.85
C GLY A 265 7.44 -0.24 14.29
N ALA A 266 6.92 -1.35 14.79
CA ALA A 266 5.61 -1.86 14.44
C ALA A 266 5.04 -2.74 15.53
N VAL A 267 3.72 -2.86 15.52
CA VAL A 267 2.96 -3.78 16.34
C VAL A 267 2.32 -4.82 15.44
N LEU A 268 2.52 -6.09 15.79
CA LEU A 268 1.81 -7.24 15.24
C LEU A 268 0.67 -7.58 16.19
N VAL A 269 -0.56 -7.53 15.69
CA VAL A 269 -1.76 -7.96 16.41
C VAL A 269 -2.25 -9.26 15.80
N THR A 270 -2.23 -10.32 16.59
CA THR A 270 -2.78 -11.63 16.21
C THR A 270 -4.20 -11.71 16.71
N ARG A 271 -5.14 -12.02 15.80
CA ARG A 271 -6.54 -12.23 16.13
C ARG A 271 -6.80 -13.69 16.48
N ARG A 272 -7.90 -13.93 17.21
CA ARG A 272 -8.35 -15.29 17.57
C ARG A 272 -8.66 -16.20 16.38
N ASP A 273 -8.99 -15.64 15.23
CA ASP A 273 -9.21 -16.39 13.98
C ASP A 273 -7.90 -16.79 13.26
N GLY A 274 -6.74 -16.45 13.84
CA GLY A 274 -5.42 -16.67 13.28
C GLY A 274 -4.99 -15.63 12.24
N THR A 275 -5.84 -14.65 11.91
CA THR A 275 -5.44 -13.54 11.05
C THR A 275 -4.57 -12.54 11.81
N GLN A 276 -3.69 -11.87 11.09
CA GLN A 276 -2.69 -10.97 11.68
C GLN A 276 -2.80 -9.57 11.10
N VAL A 277 -2.62 -8.56 11.94
CA VAL A 277 -2.57 -7.16 11.53
C VAL A 277 -1.23 -6.59 11.94
N VAL A 278 -0.45 -6.06 10.99
CA VAL A 278 0.83 -5.40 11.30
C VAL A 278 0.72 -3.93 11.00
N VAL A 279 0.97 -3.10 12.01
CA VAL A 279 0.84 -1.65 11.90
C VAL A 279 2.13 -1.00 12.33
N ASN A 280 2.65 -0.12 11.49
CA ASN A 280 3.82 0.66 11.84
C ASN A 280 3.44 1.72 12.90
N VAL A 281 4.21 1.79 13.99
CA VAL A 281 4.06 2.74 15.10
C VAL A 281 5.44 3.14 15.62
N ASP A 282 5.59 4.37 16.06
CA ASP A 282 6.87 4.92 16.49
C ASP A 282 7.26 4.36 17.88
N ARG A 283 6.27 4.07 18.72
CA ARG A 283 6.47 3.55 20.10
C ARG A 283 5.77 2.19 20.30
N PRO A 284 6.29 1.12 19.68
CA PRO A 284 5.64 -0.19 19.70
C PRO A 284 5.56 -0.81 21.09
N ASP A 285 6.57 -0.61 21.94
CA ASP A 285 6.57 -1.16 23.30
C ASP A 285 5.49 -0.52 24.20
N GLU A 286 5.23 0.78 24.06
CA GLU A 286 4.12 1.45 24.78
C GLU A 286 2.75 0.90 24.38
N ALA A 287 2.58 0.56 23.10
CA ALA A 287 1.34 -0.03 22.59
C ALA A 287 1.12 -1.43 23.18
N VAL A 288 2.17 -2.26 23.26
CA VAL A 288 2.12 -3.59 23.89
C VAL A 288 1.83 -3.47 25.39
N ALA A 289 2.51 -2.56 26.09
CA ALA A 289 2.28 -2.31 27.52
C ALA A 289 0.82 -1.88 27.79
N THR A 290 0.28 -1.01 26.93
CA THR A 290 -1.12 -0.59 27.00
C THR A 290 -2.09 -1.76 26.77
N PHE A 291 -1.81 -2.64 25.81
CA PHE A 291 -2.61 -3.85 25.60
C PHE A 291 -2.63 -4.74 26.85
N ALA A 292 -1.46 -4.97 27.45
CA ALA A 292 -1.34 -5.76 28.67
C ALA A 292 -2.17 -5.16 29.82
N ALA A 293 -2.13 -3.83 30.00
CA ALA A 293 -2.93 -3.11 31.00
C ALA A 293 -4.44 -3.26 30.77
N LEU A 294 -4.88 -3.13 29.51
CA LEU A 294 -6.28 -3.29 29.12
C LEU A 294 -6.78 -4.73 29.35
N ARG A 295 -5.93 -5.73 29.12
CA ARG A 295 -6.25 -7.14 29.36
C ARG A 295 -6.33 -7.45 30.85
N ALA A 296 -5.38 -6.95 31.64
CA ALA A 296 -5.31 -7.16 33.09
C ALA A 296 -6.48 -6.50 33.85
N SER A 297 -7.00 -5.38 33.35
CA SER A 297 -8.13 -4.66 33.96
C SER A 297 -9.50 -5.33 33.75
N GLY A 298 -9.56 -6.51 33.13
CA GLY A 298 -10.80 -7.30 33.01
C GLY A 298 -11.86 -6.70 32.07
N VAL A 299 -11.52 -5.67 31.29
CA VAL A 299 -12.43 -5.02 30.34
C VAL A 299 -12.77 -5.93 29.13
N ALA A 300 -12.18 -7.13 29.07
CA ALA A 300 -12.31 -8.09 27.97
C ALA A 300 -13.26 -9.27 28.25
N SER A 301 -14.02 -9.27 29.36
CA SER A 301 -15.06 -10.28 29.64
C SER A 301 -16.44 -9.87 29.14
#